data_AF-A0AB39Q7K0-F1
#
_entry.id   AF-A0AB39Q7K0-F1
#
_cell.length_a   1.000
_cell.length_b   1.000
_cell.length_c   1.000
_cell.angle_alpha   90.00
_cell.angle_beta   90.00
_cell.angle_gamma   90.00
#
_symmetry.space_group_name_H-M   'P 1'
#
loop_
_entity.id
_entity.type
_entity.pdbx_description
1 polymer ?
#
loop_
_entity_poly.entity_id
_entity_poly.type
_entity_poly.pdbx_seq_one_letter_code
_entity_poly.pdbx_strand_id
1 'polypeptide(L)'
;MTDHALRLLRQDPRLAELAAFPFGFGLARAAHGHVEEVRLASGGPLQTVAGDETGGTYFVCADGSMLYADSEGSAGIIGSGVDEALEIVIGLADWGTFLDLDLEDGEEKILTRVAEVEEGLRESCDVDEARAELRAGLGFADRSPVDLVRLLQAALLRTEPEFLLLNAEEHGAYDLLDAYPRRPLWESVLASGRTDLALLRSGDRAAWDAVAEDPVRRRLTLRAAQFDRAEGDLELLRHLLRHEARSSMTDELRLAAVLVGLRGDIGDLPLLHEVRETDFDTACGLGGIPEPGAGADELVQWAQELDDSLLGPDPADEPVSTWTDLARDQGMTELARVALIRELDEIVMDQSRLRRPDAPRALTTAPLRALARDFEELGDHVQALRAQRLNAALQEEAWDRVSAHLDQARLERSVGQLPQAVRTLEALRDTLATGGADPGDDSLRDWQRVYFGRFIAEEHYRLSLALADADLPEEARALLAAADAILGELSENAAHGVRELADETAARVAEVS
;
A
#
# COMPACT_ATOMS: atom_id res chain seq x y z
N MET A 1 -29.85 3.87 2.21
CA MET A 1 -31.14 3.25 2.58
C MET A 1 -31.11 1.81 2.06
N THR A 2 -30.29 0.95 2.68
CA THR A 2 -29.81 -0.30 2.06
C THR A 2 -29.94 -1.55 2.94
N ASP A 3 -30.60 -1.43 4.10
CA ASP A 3 -30.82 -2.55 5.05
C ASP A 3 -32.29 -2.99 5.10
N HIS A 4 -33.05 -2.90 4.00
CA HIS A 4 -34.46 -3.29 4.04
C HIS A 4 -34.59 -4.80 4.19
N ALA A 5 -33.92 -5.56 3.33
CA ALA A 5 -33.96 -7.01 3.33
C ALA A 5 -33.43 -7.58 4.64
N LEU A 6 -32.30 -7.06 5.15
CA LEU A 6 -31.73 -7.52 6.42
C LEU A 6 -32.69 -7.31 7.61
N ARG A 7 -33.45 -6.21 7.62
CA ARG A 7 -34.49 -5.99 8.65
C ARG A 7 -35.64 -6.97 8.51
N LEU A 8 -36.08 -7.28 7.29
CA LEU A 8 -37.14 -8.25 7.05
C LEU A 8 -36.72 -9.66 7.48
N LEU A 9 -35.51 -10.10 7.10
CA LEU A 9 -34.96 -11.39 7.54
C LEU A 9 -34.87 -11.49 9.07
N ARG A 10 -34.53 -10.40 9.78
CA ARG A 10 -34.51 -10.37 11.25
C ARG A 10 -35.90 -10.44 11.88
N GLN A 11 -36.94 -10.02 11.17
CA GLN A 11 -38.32 -9.97 11.68
C GLN A 11 -39.12 -11.23 11.34
N ASP A 12 -38.78 -11.92 10.25
CA ASP A 12 -39.47 -13.09 9.76
C ASP A 12 -38.56 -14.34 9.78
N PRO A 13 -38.73 -15.24 10.78
CA PRO A 13 -37.96 -16.47 10.87
C PRO A 13 -38.06 -17.37 9.64
N ARG A 14 -39.18 -17.36 8.92
CA ARG A 14 -39.37 -18.18 7.72
C ARG A 14 -38.48 -17.67 6.59
N LEU A 15 -38.43 -16.36 6.38
CA LEU A 15 -37.55 -15.76 5.38
C LEU A 15 -36.07 -15.98 5.74
N ALA A 16 -35.72 -15.90 7.03
CA ALA A 16 -34.35 -16.20 7.48
C ALA A 16 -33.95 -17.66 7.26
N GLU A 17 -34.87 -18.62 7.47
CA GLU A 17 -34.65 -20.03 7.21
C GLU A 17 -34.39 -20.29 5.72
N LEU A 18 -35.22 -19.70 4.85
CA LEU A 18 -35.07 -19.81 3.40
C LEU A 18 -33.78 -19.15 2.89
N ALA A 19 -33.39 -18.01 3.47
CA ALA A 19 -32.12 -17.36 3.13
C ALA A 19 -30.92 -18.23 3.53
N ALA A 20 -31.00 -18.91 4.69
CA ALA A 20 -29.94 -19.79 5.18
C ALA A 20 -29.78 -21.04 4.32
N PHE A 21 -30.89 -21.67 3.90
CA PHE A 21 -30.88 -22.82 3.01
C PHE A 21 -32.07 -22.72 2.03
N PRO A 22 -31.82 -22.77 0.70
CA PRO A 22 -30.59 -23.26 0.06
C PRO A 22 -29.53 -22.19 -0.29
N PHE A 23 -29.74 -20.91 0.04
CA PHE A 23 -28.90 -19.82 -0.49
C PHE A 23 -27.66 -19.47 0.34
N GLY A 24 -27.43 -20.13 1.49
CA GLY A 24 -26.20 -19.96 2.27
C GLY A 24 -26.09 -18.65 3.06
N PHE A 25 -27.17 -17.89 3.25
CA PHE A 25 -27.17 -16.65 4.03
C PHE A 25 -27.80 -16.84 5.42
N GLY A 26 -27.02 -17.38 6.36
CA GLY A 26 -27.49 -17.72 7.70
C GLY A 26 -27.27 -16.63 8.76
N LEU A 27 -28.34 -15.94 9.17
CA LEU A 27 -28.26 -14.91 10.23
C LEU A 27 -27.77 -15.44 11.58
N ALA A 28 -28.17 -16.66 11.94
CA ALA A 28 -27.76 -17.28 13.21
C ALA A 28 -26.24 -17.53 13.28
N ARG A 29 -25.56 -17.63 12.13
CA ARG A 29 -24.12 -17.87 12.05
C ARG A 29 -23.30 -16.63 12.34
N ALA A 30 -23.88 -15.43 12.21
CA ALA A 30 -23.22 -14.16 12.53
C ALA A 30 -22.70 -14.10 13.98
N ALA A 31 -23.34 -14.83 14.91
CA ALA A 31 -22.93 -14.89 16.31
C ALA A 31 -21.59 -15.61 16.53
N HIS A 32 -21.16 -16.45 15.59
CA HIS A 32 -19.85 -17.13 15.66
C HIS A 32 -18.70 -16.23 15.19
N GLY A 33 -19.01 -15.14 14.47
CA GLY A 33 -18.00 -14.33 13.82
C GLY A 33 -17.34 -15.04 12.65
N HIS A 34 -16.28 -14.44 12.12
CA HIS A 34 -15.38 -15.07 11.17
C HIS A 34 -14.40 -16.01 11.89
N VAL A 35 -13.76 -16.93 11.16
CA VAL A 35 -12.84 -17.92 11.73
C VAL A 35 -11.65 -17.27 12.45
N GLU A 36 -11.27 -16.08 12.02
CA GLU A 36 -10.22 -15.25 12.59
C GLU A 36 -10.68 -13.78 12.65
N GLU A 37 -9.96 -12.97 13.45
CA GLU A 37 -10.24 -11.54 13.52
C GLU A 37 -9.77 -10.86 12.23
N VAL A 38 -10.63 -10.04 11.62
CA VAL A 38 -10.37 -9.36 10.35
C VAL A 38 -10.72 -7.88 10.44
N ARG A 39 -10.04 -7.07 9.62
CA ARG A 39 -10.27 -5.63 9.52
C ARG A 39 -10.06 -5.13 8.10
N LEU A 40 -10.65 -3.99 7.74
CA LEU A 40 -10.29 -3.31 6.49
C LEU A 40 -8.92 -2.63 6.64
N ALA A 41 -8.14 -2.63 5.56
CA ALA A 41 -6.87 -1.89 5.49
C ALA A 41 -7.07 -0.39 5.74
N SER A 42 -8.19 0.16 5.26
CA SER A 42 -8.61 1.55 5.48
C SER A 42 -9.00 1.87 6.93
N GLY A 43 -9.10 0.86 7.81
CA GLY A 43 -9.61 1.00 9.17
C GLY A 43 -11.12 1.21 9.27
N GLY A 44 -11.84 1.13 8.15
CA GLY A 44 -13.30 1.19 8.13
C GLY A 44 -13.95 0.07 8.96
N PRO A 45 -15.07 0.34 9.64
CA PRO A 45 -15.76 -0.68 10.44
C PRO A 45 -16.35 -1.78 9.56
N LEU A 46 -16.30 -3.01 10.08
CA LEU A 46 -16.94 -4.19 9.53
C LEU A 46 -17.95 -4.74 10.52
N GLN A 47 -19.18 -4.96 10.06
CA GLN A 47 -20.21 -5.61 10.86
C GLN A 47 -20.53 -6.98 10.26
N THR A 48 -20.27 -8.05 11.00
CA THR A 48 -20.74 -9.39 10.65
C THR A 48 -22.28 -9.44 10.69
N VAL A 49 -22.90 -9.89 9.60
CA VAL A 49 -24.37 -9.96 9.48
C VAL A 49 -24.90 -11.36 9.18
N ALA A 50 -24.11 -12.23 8.57
CA ALA A 50 -24.46 -13.63 8.30
C ALA A 50 -23.20 -14.48 8.08
N GLY A 51 -23.37 -15.79 7.99
CA GLY A 51 -22.37 -16.72 7.49
C GLY A 51 -23.02 -17.86 6.73
N ASP A 52 -22.23 -18.63 6.00
CA ASP A 52 -22.68 -19.82 5.27
C ASP A 52 -22.29 -21.13 5.94
N GLU A 53 -22.60 -22.25 5.30
CA GLU A 53 -22.29 -23.59 5.79
C GLU A 53 -20.87 -24.07 5.48
N THR A 54 -20.17 -23.43 4.56
CA THR A 54 -18.76 -23.68 4.21
C THR A 54 -17.77 -22.96 5.12
N GLY A 55 -18.23 -22.00 5.92
CA GLY A 55 -17.40 -21.20 6.82
C GLY A 55 -17.20 -19.76 6.37
N GLY A 56 -17.78 -19.35 5.24
CA GLY A 56 -17.74 -17.99 4.75
C GLY A 56 -18.62 -17.05 5.59
N THR A 57 -18.26 -15.77 5.57
CA THR A 57 -18.82 -14.72 6.42
C THR A 57 -19.19 -13.50 5.60
N TYR A 58 -20.38 -12.96 5.86
CA TYR A 58 -20.90 -11.75 5.24
C TYR A 58 -20.76 -10.56 6.20
N PHE A 59 -20.15 -9.50 5.71
CA PHE A 59 -19.95 -8.25 6.43
C PHE A 59 -20.65 -7.09 5.73
N VAL A 60 -21.12 -6.13 6.51
CA VAL A 60 -21.54 -4.82 6.02
C VAL A 60 -20.46 -3.81 6.34
N CYS A 61 -19.98 -3.12 5.30
CA CYS A 61 -19.01 -2.03 5.39
C CYS A 61 -19.69 -0.71 5.77
N ALA A 62 -18.90 0.29 6.15
CA ALA A 62 -19.40 1.62 6.54
C ALA A 62 -20.28 2.31 5.49
N ASP A 63 -20.00 2.10 4.21
CA ASP A 63 -20.75 2.68 3.10
C ASP A 63 -22.05 1.90 2.79
N GLY A 64 -22.25 0.76 3.45
CA GLY A 64 -23.37 -0.16 3.25
C GLY A 64 -23.10 -1.27 2.24
N SER A 65 -21.95 -1.27 1.55
CA SER A 65 -21.54 -2.37 0.66
C SER A 65 -21.43 -3.68 1.45
N MET A 66 -21.74 -4.80 0.80
CA MET A 66 -21.62 -6.13 1.41
C MET A 66 -20.34 -6.80 0.94
N LEU A 67 -19.48 -7.13 1.90
CA LEU A 67 -18.25 -7.90 1.71
C LEU A 67 -18.51 -9.35 2.10
N TYR A 68 -18.00 -10.28 1.31
CA TYR A 68 -17.93 -11.69 1.66
C TYR A 68 -16.46 -12.10 1.82
N ALA A 69 -16.16 -12.91 2.83
CA ALA A 69 -14.88 -13.56 3.01
C ALA A 69 -15.08 -15.05 3.22
N ASP A 70 -14.37 -15.88 2.46
CA ASP A 70 -14.37 -17.33 2.67
C ASP A 70 -13.40 -17.74 3.79
N SER A 71 -13.41 -19.02 4.15
CA SER A 71 -12.50 -19.57 5.15
C SER A 71 -11.09 -19.90 4.62
N GLU A 72 -10.88 -19.80 3.31
CA GLU A 72 -9.61 -20.13 2.64
C GLU A 72 -8.72 -18.89 2.44
N GLY A 73 -9.20 -17.71 2.84
CA GLY A 73 -8.43 -16.47 2.80
C GLY A 73 -8.73 -15.58 1.59
N SER A 74 -9.89 -15.74 0.93
CA SER A 74 -10.32 -14.86 -0.17
C SER A 74 -11.47 -13.96 0.25
N ALA A 75 -11.50 -12.72 -0.25
CA ALA A 75 -12.54 -11.75 0.07
C ALA A 75 -12.91 -10.84 -1.12
N GLY A 76 -14.16 -10.39 -1.15
CA GLY A 76 -14.69 -9.56 -2.23
C GLY A 76 -15.98 -8.84 -1.88
N ILE A 77 -16.20 -7.68 -2.49
CA ILE A 77 -17.50 -7.01 -2.46
C ILE A 77 -18.46 -7.75 -3.39
N ILE A 78 -19.60 -8.17 -2.86
CA ILE A 78 -20.62 -8.94 -3.58
C ILE A 78 -21.89 -8.14 -3.84
N GLY A 79 -21.93 -6.87 -3.42
CA GLY A 79 -22.98 -5.92 -3.76
C GLY A 79 -22.72 -4.54 -3.18
N SER A 80 -23.23 -3.50 -3.84
CA SER A 80 -23.19 -2.10 -3.37
C SER A 80 -24.06 -1.81 -2.15
N GLY A 81 -24.87 -2.80 -1.74
CA GLY A 81 -25.75 -2.76 -0.59
C GLY A 81 -26.17 -4.16 -0.17
N VAL A 82 -26.74 -4.30 1.03
CA VAL A 82 -27.27 -5.59 1.50
C VAL A 82 -28.38 -6.11 0.59
N ASP A 83 -29.29 -5.22 0.15
CA ASP A 83 -30.39 -5.61 -0.72
C ASP A 83 -29.86 -6.16 -2.08
N GLU A 84 -28.90 -5.49 -2.72
CA GLU A 84 -28.31 -5.94 -3.98
C GLU A 84 -27.54 -7.25 -3.83
N ALA A 85 -26.76 -7.40 -2.75
CA ALA A 85 -26.04 -8.63 -2.47
C ALA A 85 -26.99 -9.81 -2.23
N LEU A 86 -28.10 -9.59 -1.51
CA LEU A 86 -29.12 -10.63 -1.33
C LEU A 86 -29.86 -10.95 -2.64
N GLU A 87 -30.11 -9.96 -3.51
CA GLU A 87 -30.64 -10.24 -4.86
C GLU A 87 -29.72 -11.18 -5.65
N ILE A 88 -28.40 -10.98 -5.55
CA ILE A 88 -27.37 -11.84 -6.17
C ILE A 88 -27.38 -13.23 -5.52
N VAL A 89 -27.21 -13.32 -4.21
CA VAL A 89 -27.11 -14.60 -3.46
C VAL A 89 -28.35 -15.48 -3.64
N ILE A 90 -29.55 -14.88 -3.68
CA ILE A 90 -30.81 -15.61 -3.84
C ILE A 90 -31.07 -15.97 -5.31
N GLY A 91 -30.71 -15.05 -6.22
CA GLY A 91 -30.97 -15.24 -7.63
C GLY A 91 -29.96 -16.11 -8.36
N LEU A 92 -28.73 -16.20 -7.86
CA LEU A 92 -27.69 -17.12 -8.28
C LEU A 92 -27.46 -18.10 -7.12
N ALA A 93 -28.24 -19.17 -7.07
CA ALA A 93 -28.02 -20.18 -6.03
C ALA A 93 -26.62 -20.79 -6.22
N ASP A 94 -25.87 -20.96 -5.14
CA ASP A 94 -24.45 -21.29 -5.18
C ASP A 94 -23.61 -20.24 -5.97
N TRP A 95 -23.84 -18.95 -5.67
CA TRP A 95 -23.26 -17.82 -6.39
C TRP A 95 -21.72 -17.85 -6.49
N GLY A 96 -21.03 -18.45 -5.51
CA GLY A 96 -19.58 -18.61 -5.49
C GLY A 96 -19.04 -19.42 -6.67
N THR A 97 -19.86 -20.29 -7.26
CA THR A 97 -19.50 -21.07 -8.46
C THR A 97 -19.43 -20.22 -9.75
N PHE A 98 -19.81 -18.93 -9.69
CA PHE A 98 -19.83 -18.03 -10.84
C PHE A 98 -18.76 -16.92 -10.80
N LEU A 99 -17.80 -16.99 -9.88
CA LEU A 99 -16.73 -16.00 -9.69
C LEU A 99 -15.75 -15.91 -10.87
N ASP A 100 -15.71 -16.93 -11.73
CA ASP A 100 -14.85 -17.03 -12.91
C ASP A 100 -15.58 -16.68 -14.22
N LEU A 101 -16.90 -16.41 -14.18
CA LEU A 101 -17.66 -16.09 -15.38
C LEU A 101 -17.34 -14.68 -15.87
N ASP A 102 -16.94 -14.56 -17.13
CA ASP A 102 -16.79 -13.26 -17.79
C ASP A 102 -18.07 -12.91 -18.56
N LEU A 103 -18.48 -11.64 -18.54
CA LEU A 103 -19.56 -11.16 -19.42
C LEU A 103 -19.17 -11.25 -20.90
N GLU A 104 -17.88 -11.23 -21.22
CA GLU A 104 -17.37 -11.42 -22.59
C GLU A 104 -17.62 -12.83 -23.13
N ASP A 105 -17.85 -13.82 -22.26
CA ASP A 105 -18.18 -15.19 -22.64
C ASP A 105 -19.54 -15.34 -23.34
N GLY A 106 -20.38 -14.31 -23.24
CA GLY A 106 -21.70 -14.25 -23.85
C GLY A 106 -22.81 -14.84 -22.98
N GLU A 107 -24.01 -14.30 -23.17
CA GLU A 107 -25.23 -14.61 -22.42
C GLU A 107 -25.57 -16.12 -22.43
N GLU A 108 -25.39 -16.81 -23.56
CA GLU A 108 -25.70 -18.24 -23.67
C GLU A 108 -24.84 -19.10 -22.74
N LYS A 109 -23.54 -18.80 -22.61
CA LYS A 109 -22.62 -19.54 -21.74
C LYS A 109 -22.96 -19.32 -20.26
N ILE A 110 -23.28 -18.07 -19.88
CA ILE A 110 -23.73 -17.73 -18.53
C ILE A 110 -25.00 -18.49 -18.18
N LEU A 111 -26.03 -18.41 -19.03
CA LEU A 111 -27.31 -19.10 -18.79
C LEU A 111 -27.15 -20.62 -18.71
N THR A 112 -26.31 -21.20 -19.56
CA THR A 112 -26.00 -22.64 -19.53
C THR A 112 -25.36 -23.03 -18.21
N ARG A 113 -24.33 -22.28 -17.77
CA ARG A 113 -23.63 -22.57 -16.52
C ARG A 113 -24.53 -22.47 -15.30
N VAL A 114 -25.38 -21.44 -15.25
CA VAL A 114 -26.37 -21.27 -14.17
C VAL A 114 -27.36 -22.43 -14.17
N ALA A 115 -27.88 -22.83 -15.35
CA ALA A 115 -28.83 -23.95 -15.44
C ALA A 115 -28.21 -25.28 -14.96
N GLU A 116 -26.95 -25.55 -15.28
CA GLU A 116 -26.22 -26.74 -14.82
C GLU A 116 -26.09 -26.80 -13.29
N VAL A 117 -25.70 -25.68 -12.66
CA VAL A 117 -25.55 -25.60 -11.21
C VAL A 117 -26.90 -25.77 -10.52
N GLU A 118 -27.94 -25.08 -11.01
CA GLU A 118 -29.28 -25.18 -10.43
C GLU A 118 -29.90 -26.57 -10.58
N GLU A 119 -29.64 -27.28 -11.68
CA GLU A 119 -30.13 -28.65 -11.84
C GLU A 119 -29.56 -29.56 -10.76
N GLY A 120 -28.28 -29.42 -10.40
CA GLY A 120 -27.67 -30.15 -9.28
C GLY A 120 -28.33 -29.81 -7.93
N LEU A 121 -28.68 -28.53 -7.71
CA LEU A 121 -29.37 -28.12 -6.48
C LEU A 121 -30.80 -28.67 -6.40
N ARG A 122 -31.53 -28.73 -7.53
CA ARG A 122 -32.89 -29.30 -7.63
C ARG A 122 -32.94 -30.77 -7.23
N GLU A 123 -31.83 -31.51 -7.33
CA GLU A 123 -31.75 -32.89 -6.85
C GLU A 123 -31.84 -33.01 -5.31
N SER A 124 -31.48 -31.94 -4.60
CA SER A 124 -31.37 -31.92 -3.14
C SER A 124 -32.41 -31.04 -2.42
N CYS A 125 -32.97 -30.03 -3.09
CA CYS A 125 -33.93 -29.09 -2.52
C CYS A 125 -34.85 -28.45 -3.58
N ASP A 126 -36.00 -27.91 -3.16
CA ASP A 126 -36.88 -27.11 -4.03
C ASP A 126 -36.41 -25.64 -4.07
N VAL A 127 -35.34 -25.40 -4.82
CA VAL A 127 -34.70 -24.09 -4.93
C VAL A 127 -35.62 -23.05 -5.59
N ASP A 128 -36.49 -23.46 -6.52
CA ASP A 128 -37.36 -22.56 -7.28
C ASP A 128 -38.51 -22.03 -6.41
N GLU A 129 -39.17 -22.89 -5.63
CA GLU A 129 -40.21 -22.47 -4.68
C GLU A 129 -39.62 -21.58 -3.57
N ALA A 130 -38.48 -21.99 -2.99
CA ALA A 130 -37.79 -21.22 -1.96
C ALA A 130 -37.39 -19.81 -2.46
N ARG A 131 -36.85 -19.73 -3.68
CA ARG A 131 -36.47 -18.46 -4.32
C ARG A 131 -37.68 -17.56 -4.55
N ALA A 132 -38.78 -18.11 -5.06
CA ALA A 132 -39.99 -17.35 -5.33
C ALA A 132 -40.61 -16.78 -4.04
N GLU A 133 -40.70 -17.61 -2.98
CA GLU A 133 -41.18 -17.20 -1.67
C GLU A 133 -40.29 -16.10 -1.07
N LEU A 134 -38.98 -16.31 -1.08
CA LEU A 134 -38.02 -15.38 -0.47
C LEU A 134 -37.97 -14.03 -1.22
N ARG A 135 -37.92 -14.05 -2.56
CA ARG A 135 -37.97 -12.81 -3.37
C ARG A 135 -39.25 -12.03 -3.14
N ALA A 136 -40.39 -12.71 -3.10
CA ALA A 136 -41.68 -12.07 -2.82
C ALA A 136 -41.72 -11.47 -1.41
N GLY A 137 -41.19 -12.18 -0.42
CA GLY A 137 -41.11 -11.72 0.97
C GLY A 137 -40.19 -10.52 1.17
N LEU A 138 -39.07 -10.46 0.42
CA LEU A 138 -38.11 -9.35 0.46
C LEU A 138 -38.47 -8.19 -0.47
N GLY A 139 -39.44 -8.37 -1.37
CA GLY A 139 -39.86 -7.36 -2.33
C GLY A 139 -38.88 -7.16 -3.50
N PHE A 140 -38.08 -8.19 -3.81
CA PHE A 140 -37.11 -8.15 -4.91
C PHE A 140 -37.76 -8.39 -6.27
N ALA A 141 -37.24 -7.71 -7.29
CA ALA A 141 -37.64 -7.93 -8.68
C ALA A 141 -37.07 -9.25 -9.22
N ASP A 142 -37.74 -9.84 -10.20
CA ASP A 142 -37.19 -10.97 -10.94
C ASP A 142 -36.17 -10.47 -11.98
N ARG A 143 -34.88 -10.54 -11.63
CA ARG A 143 -33.77 -10.22 -12.53
C ARG A 143 -33.28 -11.48 -13.23
N SER A 144 -32.83 -11.31 -14.47
CA SER A 144 -32.20 -12.39 -15.21
C SER A 144 -30.88 -12.82 -14.54
N PRO A 145 -30.46 -14.09 -14.64
CA PRO A 145 -29.15 -14.51 -14.13
C PRO A 145 -27.99 -13.70 -14.71
N VAL A 146 -28.09 -13.30 -15.99
CA VAL A 146 -27.09 -12.47 -16.67
C VAL A 146 -26.95 -11.10 -16.02
N ASP A 147 -28.07 -10.47 -15.65
CA ASP A 147 -28.03 -9.18 -14.95
C ASP A 147 -27.43 -9.33 -13.55
N LEU A 148 -27.70 -10.44 -12.85
CA LEU A 148 -27.12 -10.71 -11.53
C LEU A 148 -25.61 -10.97 -11.61
N VAL A 149 -25.13 -11.73 -12.60
CA VAL A 149 -23.69 -11.92 -12.86
C VAL A 149 -23.03 -10.59 -13.17
N ARG A 150 -23.68 -9.71 -13.95
CA ARG A 150 -23.17 -8.35 -14.22
C ARG A 150 -23.02 -7.53 -12.94
N LEU A 151 -23.98 -7.60 -12.02
CA LEU A 151 -23.92 -6.90 -10.74
C LEU A 151 -22.81 -7.47 -9.85
N LEU A 152 -22.69 -8.80 -9.79
CA LEU A 152 -21.63 -9.49 -9.04
C LEU A 152 -20.25 -9.09 -9.56
N GLN A 153 -20.01 -9.17 -10.88
CA GLN A 153 -18.73 -8.75 -11.48
C GLN A 153 -18.44 -7.27 -11.21
N ALA A 154 -19.43 -6.38 -11.33
CA ALA A 154 -19.26 -4.96 -11.02
C ALA A 154 -18.95 -4.71 -9.53
N ALA A 155 -19.52 -5.50 -8.64
CA ALA A 155 -19.24 -5.46 -7.20
C ALA A 155 -17.81 -5.93 -6.90
N LEU A 156 -17.41 -7.08 -7.46
CA LEU A 156 -16.06 -7.64 -7.34
C LEU A 156 -15.01 -6.66 -7.90
N LEU A 157 -15.28 -6.09 -9.09
CA LEU A 157 -14.88 -4.77 -9.62
C LEU A 157 -14.31 -3.76 -8.61
N ARG A 158 -15.07 -3.53 -7.55
CA ARG A 158 -14.87 -2.44 -6.60
C ARG A 158 -14.17 -2.84 -5.32
N THR A 159 -13.81 -4.11 -5.14
CA THR A 159 -13.22 -4.61 -3.89
C THR A 159 -11.97 -3.83 -3.51
N GLU A 160 -11.06 -3.68 -4.46
CA GLU A 160 -9.86 -2.86 -4.27
C GLU A 160 -9.99 -1.52 -5.01
N PRO A 161 -9.48 -0.43 -4.42
CA PRO A 161 -8.64 -0.40 -3.21
C PRO A 161 -9.36 -0.28 -1.86
N GLU A 162 -10.64 0.10 -1.81
CA GLU A 162 -11.27 0.59 -0.57
C GLU A 162 -11.64 -0.50 0.45
N PHE A 163 -11.79 -1.75 0.00
CA PHE A 163 -12.30 -2.87 0.80
C PHE A 163 -11.31 -4.04 0.93
N LEU A 164 -10.00 -3.75 0.84
CA LEU A 164 -8.97 -4.73 1.13
C LEU A 164 -9.13 -5.27 2.55
N LEU A 165 -9.48 -6.55 2.68
CA LEU A 165 -9.61 -7.24 3.95
C LEU A 165 -8.24 -7.76 4.41
N LEU A 166 -7.91 -7.51 5.67
CA LEU A 166 -6.69 -7.98 6.30
C LEU A 166 -7.02 -8.91 7.46
N ASN A 167 -6.19 -9.94 7.64
CA ASN A 167 -6.09 -10.65 8.91
C ASN A 167 -5.65 -9.64 10.01
N ALA A 168 -6.37 -9.56 11.12
CA ALA A 168 -6.11 -8.55 12.14
C ALA A 168 -4.84 -8.82 12.96
N GLU A 169 -4.38 -10.07 13.02
CA GLU A 169 -3.18 -10.49 13.77
C GLU A 169 -1.92 -10.48 12.88
N GLU A 170 -1.97 -11.15 11.73
CA GLU A 170 -0.84 -11.29 10.81
C GLU A 170 -0.68 -10.11 9.85
N HIS A 171 -1.77 -9.34 9.68
CA HIS A 171 -1.85 -8.17 8.79
C HIS A 171 -1.60 -8.47 7.30
N GLY A 172 -1.61 -9.74 6.88
CA GLY A 172 -1.65 -10.14 5.47
C GLY A 172 -3.01 -9.85 4.85
N ALA A 173 -3.02 -9.52 3.56
CA ALA A 173 -4.26 -9.33 2.83
C ALA A 173 -4.90 -10.67 2.45
N TYR A 174 -6.23 -10.69 2.45
CA TYR A 174 -6.99 -11.74 1.81
C TYR A 174 -6.79 -11.65 0.30
N ASP A 175 -6.77 -12.80 -0.38
CA ASP A 175 -6.78 -12.86 -1.84
C ASP A 175 -8.09 -12.30 -2.39
N LEU A 176 -8.06 -11.82 -3.64
CA LEU A 176 -9.29 -11.43 -4.31
C LEU A 176 -10.17 -12.67 -4.51
N LEU A 177 -11.45 -12.53 -4.20
CA LEU A 177 -12.44 -13.61 -4.39
C LEU A 177 -12.59 -14.03 -5.87
N ASP A 178 -12.13 -13.21 -6.81
CA ASP A 178 -12.24 -13.42 -8.24
C ASP A 178 -10.89 -13.37 -8.96
N ALA A 179 -10.90 -13.76 -10.23
CA ALA A 179 -9.72 -13.74 -11.10
C ALA A 179 -9.78 -12.64 -12.17
N TYR A 180 -10.64 -11.63 -12.02
CA TYR A 180 -10.81 -10.60 -13.04
C TYR A 180 -9.59 -9.68 -13.13
N PRO A 181 -9.17 -9.31 -14.36
CA PRO A 181 -8.05 -8.40 -14.55
C PRO A 181 -8.38 -7.03 -13.94
N ARG A 182 -7.52 -6.57 -13.05
CA ARG A 182 -7.58 -5.22 -12.48
C ARG A 182 -6.82 -4.24 -13.34
N ARG A 183 -7.30 -2.98 -13.33
CA ARG A 183 -6.55 -1.90 -13.98
C ARG A 183 -5.20 -1.76 -13.28
N PRO A 184 -4.09 -1.72 -14.03
CA PRO A 184 -2.79 -1.46 -13.44
C PRO A 184 -2.78 -0.14 -12.67
N LEU A 185 -2.03 -0.09 -11.59
CA LEU A 185 -1.89 1.09 -10.72
C LEU A 185 -1.60 2.38 -11.51
N TRP A 186 -0.68 2.31 -12.47
CA TRP A 186 -0.27 3.44 -13.30
C TRP A 186 -1.42 4.04 -14.12
N GLU A 187 -2.44 3.26 -14.49
CA GLU A 187 -3.54 3.76 -15.32
C GLU A 187 -4.38 4.78 -14.55
N SER A 188 -4.73 4.45 -13.31
CA SER A 188 -5.45 5.33 -12.38
C SER A 188 -4.60 6.56 -12.02
N VAL A 189 -3.32 6.35 -11.73
CA VAL A 189 -2.38 7.41 -11.33
C VAL A 189 -2.14 8.42 -12.46
N LEU A 190 -2.01 7.98 -13.71
CA LEU A 190 -1.75 8.85 -14.86
C LEU A 190 -3.00 9.56 -15.41
N ALA A 191 -4.20 9.23 -14.96
CA ALA A 191 -5.44 9.77 -15.52
C ALA A 191 -5.52 11.31 -15.43
N SER A 192 -5.11 11.88 -14.29
CA SER A 192 -5.06 13.33 -14.08
C SER A 192 -3.97 13.99 -14.93
N GLY A 193 -2.77 13.42 -14.97
CA GLY A 193 -1.65 13.89 -15.79
C GLY A 193 -1.96 13.89 -17.29
N ARG A 194 -2.67 12.87 -17.79
CA ARG A 194 -3.15 12.82 -19.18
C ARG A 194 -4.18 13.91 -19.47
N THR A 195 -5.05 14.20 -18.51
CA THR A 195 -6.03 15.29 -18.62
C THR A 195 -5.34 16.65 -18.67
N ASP A 196 -4.34 16.87 -17.81
CA ASP A 196 -3.56 18.11 -17.78
C ASP A 196 -2.71 18.25 -19.04
N LEU A 197 -2.07 17.19 -19.53
CA LEU A 197 -1.33 17.22 -20.79
C LEU A 197 -2.23 17.59 -21.97
N ALA A 198 -3.44 17.02 -22.05
CA ALA A 198 -4.42 17.40 -23.06
C ALA A 198 -4.86 18.87 -22.94
N LEU A 199 -5.01 19.38 -21.71
CA LEU A 199 -5.30 20.79 -21.44
C LEU A 199 -4.15 21.69 -21.91
N LEU A 200 -2.88 21.36 -21.62
CA LEU A 200 -1.73 22.14 -22.07
C LEU A 200 -1.65 22.24 -23.60
N ARG A 201 -1.95 21.14 -24.31
CA ARG A 201 -1.98 21.10 -25.77
C ARG A 201 -3.05 21.99 -26.41
N SER A 202 -4.07 22.40 -25.66
CA SER A 202 -5.06 23.38 -26.14
C SER A 202 -4.48 24.79 -26.35
N GLY A 203 -3.29 25.06 -25.80
CA GLY A 203 -2.56 26.32 -25.99
C GLY A 203 -2.91 27.45 -25.01
N ASP A 204 -3.73 27.18 -24.00
CA ASP A 204 -4.05 28.17 -22.95
C ASP A 204 -2.85 28.38 -22.00
N ARG A 205 -2.21 29.56 -22.07
CA ARG A 205 -1.05 29.90 -21.24
C ARG A 205 -1.38 30.04 -19.75
N ALA A 206 -2.61 30.40 -19.39
CA ALA A 206 -3.00 30.42 -17.98
C ALA A 206 -3.05 29.00 -17.41
N ALA A 207 -3.46 28.02 -18.22
CA ALA A 207 -3.44 26.62 -17.85
C ALA A 207 -2.00 26.08 -17.74
N TRP A 208 -1.07 26.55 -18.58
CA TRP A 208 0.35 26.21 -18.46
C TRP A 208 0.91 26.62 -17.10
N ASP A 209 0.76 27.90 -16.74
CA ASP A 209 1.26 28.39 -15.46
C ASP A 209 0.57 27.67 -14.28
N ALA A 210 -0.73 27.40 -14.37
CA ALA A 210 -1.47 26.71 -13.30
C ALA A 210 -1.02 25.26 -13.09
N VAL A 211 -0.70 24.52 -14.16
CA VAL A 211 -0.14 23.15 -14.05
C VAL A 211 1.31 23.22 -13.58
N ALA A 212 2.10 24.15 -14.12
CA ALA A 212 3.53 24.23 -13.83
C ALA A 212 3.84 24.77 -12.43
N GLU A 213 2.95 25.56 -11.80
CA GLU A 213 3.12 26.02 -10.41
C GLU A 213 2.69 24.98 -9.38
N ASP A 214 1.87 23.99 -9.74
CA ASP A 214 1.48 22.88 -8.88
C ASP A 214 2.45 21.70 -9.04
N PRO A 215 3.27 21.36 -8.02
CA PRO A 215 4.28 20.30 -8.15
C PRO A 215 3.68 18.93 -8.50
N VAL A 216 2.50 18.59 -7.98
CA VAL A 216 1.88 17.28 -8.20
C VAL A 216 1.40 17.17 -9.64
N ARG A 217 0.66 18.19 -10.11
CA ARG A 217 0.16 18.24 -11.48
C ARG A 217 1.29 18.28 -12.50
N ARG A 218 2.35 19.05 -12.22
CA ARG A 218 3.53 19.15 -13.08
C ARG A 218 4.22 17.79 -13.26
N ARG A 219 4.49 17.07 -12.16
CA ARG A 219 5.09 15.73 -12.18
C ARG A 219 4.25 14.74 -12.98
N LEU A 220 2.95 14.69 -12.72
CA LEU A 220 2.02 13.79 -13.43
C LEU A 220 1.91 14.11 -14.92
N THR A 221 1.95 15.39 -15.28
CA THR A 221 1.94 15.83 -16.68
C THR A 221 3.22 15.42 -17.40
N LEU A 222 4.39 15.56 -16.75
CA LEU A 222 5.66 15.10 -17.28
C LEU A 222 5.68 13.58 -17.48
N ARG A 223 5.19 12.82 -16.49
CA ARG A 223 5.05 11.35 -16.60
C ARG A 223 4.05 10.97 -17.70
N ALA A 224 2.92 11.67 -17.85
CA ALA A 224 2.02 11.42 -18.97
C ALA A 224 2.71 11.69 -20.33
N ALA A 225 3.51 12.75 -20.43
CA ALA A 225 4.27 13.07 -21.65
C ALA A 225 5.39 12.05 -21.92
N GLN A 226 6.00 11.47 -20.89
CA GLN A 226 6.96 10.37 -20.99
C GLN A 226 6.37 9.19 -21.75
N PHE A 227 5.13 8.79 -21.48
CA PHE A 227 4.56 7.61 -22.13
C PHE A 227 3.86 7.94 -23.46
N ASP A 228 3.36 9.16 -23.63
CA ASP A 228 2.68 9.57 -24.87
C ASP A 228 3.67 9.97 -26.00
N ARG A 229 4.84 10.51 -25.65
CA ARG A 229 5.95 10.88 -26.56
C ARG A 229 5.58 11.82 -27.74
N ALA A 230 4.45 12.51 -27.72
CA ALA A 230 3.99 13.33 -28.85
C ALA A 230 4.98 14.44 -29.28
N GLU A 231 5.31 14.47 -30.58
CA GLU A 231 6.32 15.39 -31.16
C GLU A 231 6.00 16.88 -30.99
N GLY A 232 4.73 17.23 -30.87
CA GLY A 232 4.25 18.62 -30.75
C GLY A 232 4.49 19.29 -29.39
N ASP A 233 5.02 18.57 -28.41
CA ASP A 233 5.09 19.04 -27.02
C ASP A 233 6.37 19.82 -26.66
N LEU A 234 7.27 20.10 -27.60
CA LEU A 234 8.57 20.69 -27.26
C LEU A 234 8.46 22.02 -26.47
N GLU A 235 7.57 22.92 -26.89
CA GLU A 235 7.37 24.20 -26.18
C GLU A 235 6.81 24.03 -24.77
N LEU A 236 5.91 23.07 -24.55
CA LEU A 236 5.36 22.81 -23.21
C LEU A 236 6.40 22.13 -22.33
N LEU A 237 7.20 21.22 -22.87
CA LEU A 237 8.29 20.56 -22.13
C LEU A 237 9.35 21.55 -21.68
N ARG A 238 9.73 22.50 -22.55
CA ARG A 238 10.60 23.65 -22.19
C ARG A 238 10.03 24.48 -21.05
N HIS A 239 8.71 24.65 -20.99
CA HIS A 239 8.06 25.40 -19.93
C HIS A 239 8.08 24.62 -18.61
N LEU A 240 7.70 23.34 -18.61
CA LEU A 240 7.73 22.49 -17.41
C LEU A 240 9.15 22.32 -16.87
N LEU A 241 10.16 22.14 -17.74
CA LEU A 241 11.58 22.03 -17.35
C LEU A 241 12.05 23.25 -16.55
N ARG A 242 11.68 24.47 -16.97
CA ARG A 242 12.04 25.70 -16.22
C ARG A 242 11.42 25.76 -14.83
N HIS A 243 10.25 25.16 -14.64
CA HIS A 243 9.62 25.10 -13.33
C HIS A 243 10.25 24.01 -12.46
N GLU A 244 10.63 22.87 -13.02
CA GLU A 244 11.36 21.84 -12.28
C GLU A 244 12.75 22.32 -11.84
N ALA A 245 13.43 23.12 -12.65
CA ALA A 245 14.75 23.69 -12.32
C ALA A 245 14.75 24.63 -11.10
N ARG A 246 13.58 24.96 -10.54
CA ARG A 246 13.50 25.70 -9.26
C ARG A 246 13.81 24.82 -8.05
N SER A 247 13.81 23.50 -8.23
CA SER A 247 14.21 22.50 -7.26
C SER A 247 15.62 21.98 -7.58
N SER A 248 16.25 21.27 -6.63
CA SER A 248 17.45 20.46 -6.92
C SER A 248 17.08 19.28 -7.84
N MET A 249 18.06 18.43 -8.17
CA MET A 249 17.89 17.27 -9.04
C MET A 249 16.79 16.30 -8.54
N THR A 250 15.69 16.24 -9.28
CA THR A 250 14.62 15.25 -9.13
C THR A 250 14.53 14.36 -10.36
N ASP A 251 13.82 13.23 -10.25
CA ASP A 251 13.57 12.36 -11.41
C ASP A 251 12.72 13.06 -12.47
N GLU A 252 11.78 13.92 -12.09
CA GLU A 252 10.99 14.70 -13.04
C GLU A 252 11.77 15.83 -13.71
N LEU A 253 12.74 16.45 -13.02
CA LEU A 253 13.69 17.38 -13.66
C LEU A 253 14.52 16.65 -14.71
N ARG A 254 15.08 15.48 -14.37
CA ARG A 254 15.85 14.66 -15.30
C ARG A 254 14.98 14.24 -16.49
N LEU A 255 13.77 13.76 -16.24
CA LEU A 255 12.80 13.40 -17.26
C LEU A 255 12.49 14.57 -18.20
N ALA A 256 12.19 15.76 -17.67
CA ALA A 256 11.91 16.94 -18.49
C ALA A 256 13.10 17.31 -19.38
N ALA A 257 14.32 17.26 -18.86
CA ALA A 257 15.55 17.52 -19.61
C ALA A 257 15.78 16.48 -20.73
N VAL A 258 15.56 15.19 -20.43
CA VAL A 258 15.66 14.10 -21.41
C VAL A 258 14.61 14.25 -22.51
N LEU A 259 13.34 14.51 -22.17
CA LEU A 259 12.26 14.69 -23.14
C LEU A 259 12.50 15.87 -24.08
N VAL A 260 13.11 16.95 -23.59
CA VAL A 260 13.56 18.08 -24.43
C VAL A 260 14.74 17.65 -25.32
N GLY A 261 15.76 17.00 -24.75
CA GLY A 261 16.95 16.55 -25.48
C GLY A 261 16.65 15.57 -26.62
N LEU A 262 15.67 14.67 -26.42
CA LEU A 262 15.23 13.71 -27.44
C LEU A 262 14.65 14.37 -28.69
N ARG A 263 14.27 15.65 -28.64
CA ARG A 263 13.83 16.39 -29.84
C ARG A 263 14.99 16.84 -30.73
N GLY A 264 16.22 16.84 -30.22
CA GLY A 264 17.42 17.17 -30.99
C GLY A 264 17.50 18.62 -31.47
N ASP A 265 16.69 19.53 -30.91
CA ASP A 265 16.78 20.96 -31.22
C ASP A 265 17.96 21.57 -30.46
N ILE A 266 19.05 21.85 -31.19
CA ILE A 266 20.26 22.47 -30.62
C ILE A 266 19.99 23.84 -29.97
N GLY A 267 18.86 24.48 -30.26
CA GLY A 267 18.39 25.68 -29.57
C GLY A 267 18.09 25.47 -28.08
N ASP A 268 17.96 24.22 -27.63
CA ASP A 268 17.73 23.85 -26.23
C ASP A 268 19.00 23.69 -25.41
N LEU A 269 20.17 23.56 -26.04
CA LEU A 269 21.44 23.41 -25.31
C LEU A 269 21.67 24.52 -24.26
N PRO A 270 21.43 25.82 -24.54
CA PRO A 270 21.57 26.86 -23.53
C PRO A 270 20.65 26.65 -22.31
N LEU A 271 19.41 26.21 -22.52
CA LEU A 271 18.47 25.93 -21.43
C LEU A 271 18.92 24.71 -20.63
N LEU A 272 19.35 23.63 -21.29
CA LEU A 272 19.82 22.42 -20.60
C LEU A 272 21.08 22.69 -19.77
N HIS A 273 22.01 23.51 -20.27
CA HIS A 273 23.18 23.94 -19.48
C HIS A 273 22.78 24.87 -18.33
N GLU A 274 21.86 25.81 -18.53
CA GLU A 274 21.33 26.66 -17.44
C GLU A 274 20.76 25.81 -16.30
N VAL A 275 19.95 24.79 -16.62
CA VAL A 275 19.39 23.86 -15.61
C VAL A 275 20.51 23.07 -14.93
N ARG A 276 21.43 22.50 -15.71
CA ARG A 276 22.58 21.73 -15.18
C ARG A 276 23.41 22.54 -14.19
N GLU A 277 23.61 23.83 -14.45
CA GLU A 277 24.44 24.73 -13.62
C GLU A 277 23.72 25.29 -12.38
N THR A 278 22.49 24.87 -12.09
CA THR A 278 21.70 25.37 -10.95
C THR A 278 22.35 25.05 -9.60
N ASP A 279 22.73 23.78 -9.37
CA ASP A 279 23.46 23.34 -8.19
C ASP A 279 24.35 22.12 -8.47
N PHE A 280 24.97 21.59 -7.42
CA PHE A 280 25.86 20.43 -7.53
C PHE A 280 25.13 19.16 -7.98
N ASP A 281 23.92 18.93 -7.47
CA ASP A 281 23.15 17.73 -7.76
C ASP A 281 22.65 17.76 -9.20
N THR A 282 22.23 18.94 -9.71
CA THR A 282 21.86 19.12 -11.12
C THR A 282 23.05 18.91 -12.04
N ALA A 283 24.23 19.39 -11.66
CA ALA A 283 25.46 19.23 -12.43
C ALA A 283 25.88 17.76 -12.55
N CYS A 284 25.68 16.98 -11.48
CA CYS A 284 25.92 15.54 -11.46
C CYS A 284 24.85 14.76 -12.22
N GLY A 285 23.57 15.03 -11.96
CA GLY A 285 22.47 14.24 -12.53
C GLY A 285 22.17 14.53 -14.00
N LEU A 286 22.59 15.68 -14.53
CA LEU A 286 22.60 16.00 -15.96
C LEU A 286 24.03 15.97 -16.54
N GLY A 287 24.89 15.11 -16.00
CA GLY A 287 26.22 14.88 -16.55
C GLY A 287 26.17 14.44 -18.01
N GLY A 288 27.21 14.79 -18.77
CA GLY A 288 27.34 14.36 -20.17
C GLY A 288 26.53 15.17 -21.19
N ILE A 289 25.78 16.21 -20.79
CA ILE A 289 25.15 17.14 -21.74
C ILE A 289 26.21 17.64 -22.74
N PRO A 290 25.95 17.59 -24.06
CA PRO A 290 26.90 18.04 -25.07
C PRO A 290 27.29 19.51 -24.92
N GLU A 291 28.55 19.82 -25.25
CA GLU A 291 29.10 21.16 -25.16
C GLU A 291 28.43 22.14 -26.15
N PRO A 292 28.43 23.46 -25.87
CA PRO A 292 27.94 24.46 -26.82
C PRO A 292 28.63 24.32 -28.19
N GLY A 293 27.84 24.06 -29.24
CA GLY A 293 28.32 23.82 -30.60
C GLY A 293 28.29 22.36 -31.06
N ALA A 294 27.88 21.43 -30.20
CA ALA A 294 27.58 20.06 -30.56
C ALA A 294 26.42 19.95 -31.57
N GLY A 295 26.39 18.84 -32.31
CA GLY A 295 25.33 18.54 -33.29
C GLY A 295 24.04 18.04 -32.64
N ALA A 296 22.94 18.04 -33.42
CA ALA A 296 21.66 17.46 -33.00
C ALA A 296 21.78 15.97 -32.62
N ASP A 297 22.57 15.21 -33.38
CA ASP A 297 22.79 13.77 -33.13
C ASP A 297 23.43 13.50 -31.77
N GLU A 298 24.37 14.35 -31.33
CA GLU A 298 25.02 14.24 -30.01
C GLU A 298 24.02 14.52 -28.87
N LEU A 299 23.13 15.50 -29.06
CA LEU A 299 22.09 15.83 -28.09
C LEU A 299 21.06 14.70 -27.95
N VAL A 300 20.60 14.15 -29.08
CA VAL A 300 19.68 13.01 -29.08
C VAL A 300 20.36 11.80 -28.45
N GLN A 301 21.61 11.50 -28.80
CA GLN A 301 22.34 10.37 -28.24
C GLN A 301 22.45 10.46 -26.72
N TRP A 302 22.86 11.62 -26.17
CA TRP A 302 22.91 11.84 -24.72
C TRP A 302 21.56 11.59 -24.06
N ALA A 303 20.50 12.15 -24.61
CA ALA A 303 19.16 12.02 -24.05
C ALA A 303 18.67 10.56 -24.11
N GLN A 304 18.98 9.86 -25.20
CA GLN A 304 18.56 8.48 -25.41
C GLN A 304 19.31 7.49 -24.52
N GLU A 305 20.60 7.70 -24.25
CA GLU A 305 21.37 6.90 -23.29
C GLU A 305 20.78 7.02 -21.86
N LEU A 306 20.31 8.21 -21.47
CA LEU A 306 19.61 8.40 -20.20
C LEU A 306 18.19 7.82 -20.20
N ASP A 307 17.45 7.98 -21.29
CA ASP A 307 16.09 7.45 -21.43
C ASP A 307 16.09 5.92 -21.33
N ASP A 308 16.98 5.25 -22.07
CA ASP A 308 17.12 3.79 -22.11
C ASP A 308 17.59 3.20 -20.78
N SER A 309 18.33 3.97 -19.97
CA SER A 309 18.89 3.47 -18.71
C SER A 309 18.00 3.72 -17.49
N LEU A 310 17.13 4.75 -17.52
CA LEU A 310 16.44 5.22 -16.32
C LEU A 310 14.94 5.50 -16.46
N LEU A 311 14.39 5.72 -17.66
CA LEU A 311 13.03 6.25 -17.82
C LEU A 311 12.16 5.38 -18.72
N GLY A 312 12.58 5.11 -19.96
CA GLY A 312 11.85 4.28 -20.90
C GLY A 312 10.47 4.80 -21.32
N PRO A 313 9.81 4.14 -22.29
CA PRO A 313 8.51 4.53 -22.82
C PRO A 313 7.32 3.70 -22.31
N ASP A 314 7.54 2.62 -21.55
CA ASP A 314 6.48 1.75 -21.05
C ASP A 314 6.20 2.01 -19.56
N PRO A 315 4.99 2.42 -19.16
CA PRO A 315 4.67 2.63 -17.75
C PRO A 315 4.72 1.35 -16.91
N ALA A 316 4.66 0.16 -17.52
CA ALA A 316 4.78 -1.11 -16.81
C ALA A 316 6.23 -1.42 -16.34
N ASP A 317 7.23 -0.77 -16.93
CA ASP A 317 8.65 -0.96 -16.57
C ASP A 317 9.06 -0.10 -15.36
N GLU A 318 8.26 0.91 -15.01
CA GLU A 318 8.50 1.77 -13.84
C GLU A 318 8.30 0.97 -12.53
N PRO A 319 9.16 1.15 -11.53
CA PRO A 319 9.02 0.46 -10.27
C PRO A 319 7.72 0.87 -9.56
N VAL A 320 7.13 -0.08 -8.82
CA VAL A 320 5.88 0.14 -8.06
C VAL A 320 5.95 1.38 -7.18
N SER A 321 7.12 1.67 -6.59
CA SER A 321 7.37 2.85 -5.77
C SER A 321 7.09 4.17 -6.50
N THR A 322 7.43 4.29 -7.79
CA THR A 322 7.13 5.49 -8.61
C THR A 322 5.63 5.76 -8.59
N TRP A 323 4.83 4.70 -8.76
CA TRP A 323 3.38 4.83 -8.84
C TRP A 323 2.71 5.02 -7.48
N THR A 324 3.20 4.38 -6.42
CA THR A 324 2.66 4.58 -5.07
C THR A 324 2.98 5.97 -4.54
N ASP A 325 4.15 6.54 -4.87
CA ASP A 325 4.50 7.93 -4.54
C ASP A 325 3.57 8.93 -5.23
N LEU A 326 3.36 8.77 -6.54
CA LEU A 326 2.48 9.63 -7.31
C LEU A 326 0.99 9.46 -6.91
N ALA A 327 0.58 8.26 -6.50
CA ALA A 327 -0.75 8.01 -5.94
C ALA A 327 -0.91 8.76 -4.60
N ARG A 328 0.08 8.65 -3.70
CA ARG A 328 0.10 9.35 -2.41
C ARG A 328 0.04 10.86 -2.58
N ASP A 329 0.83 11.43 -3.48
CA ASP A 329 0.85 12.86 -3.77
C ASP A 329 -0.49 13.39 -4.30
N GLN A 330 -1.28 12.54 -4.95
CA GLN A 330 -2.64 12.85 -5.40
C GLN A 330 -3.72 12.65 -4.33
N GLY A 331 -3.36 12.16 -3.15
CA GLY A 331 -4.32 11.76 -2.11
C GLY A 331 -5.04 10.44 -2.41
N MET A 332 -4.55 9.63 -3.34
CA MET A 332 -5.04 8.27 -3.62
C MET A 332 -4.46 7.27 -2.60
N THR A 333 -4.64 7.56 -1.31
CA THR A 333 -3.98 6.85 -0.20
C THR A 333 -4.27 5.36 -0.19
N GLU A 334 -5.54 4.95 -0.35
CA GLU A 334 -5.90 3.53 -0.33
C GLU A 334 -5.36 2.78 -1.54
N LEU A 335 -5.31 3.43 -2.70
CA LEU A 335 -4.71 2.85 -3.91
C LEU A 335 -3.21 2.57 -3.71
N ALA A 336 -2.48 3.52 -3.12
CA ALA A 336 -1.08 3.33 -2.75
C ALA A 336 -0.92 2.23 -1.68
N ARG A 337 -1.77 2.25 -0.63
CA ARG A 337 -1.74 1.28 0.48
C ARG A 337 -1.91 -0.15 -0.01
N VAL A 338 -2.91 -0.42 -0.85
CA VAL A 338 -3.16 -1.75 -1.40
C VAL A 338 -1.96 -2.26 -2.19
N ALA A 339 -1.40 -1.43 -3.08
CA ALA A 339 -0.22 -1.81 -3.87
C ALA A 339 0.98 -2.17 -2.99
N LEU A 340 1.26 -1.38 -1.95
CA LEU A 340 2.36 -1.67 -1.02
C LEU A 340 2.10 -2.93 -0.18
N ILE A 341 0.85 -3.17 0.26
CA ILE A 341 0.50 -4.38 1.01
C ILE A 341 0.68 -5.62 0.15
N ARG A 342 0.22 -5.58 -1.11
CA ARG A 342 0.39 -6.68 -2.07
C ARG A 342 1.87 -6.96 -2.35
N GLU A 343 2.69 -5.93 -2.54
CA GLU A 343 4.15 -6.12 -2.70
C GLU A 343 4.79 -6.74 -1.46
N LEU A 344 4.40 -6.30 -0.26
CA LEU A 344 4.90 -6.88 0.99
C LEU A 344 4.46 -8.34 1.14
N ASP A 345 3.21 -8.67 0.85
CA ASP A 345 2.68 -10.04 0.89
C ASP A 345 3.44 -10.95 -0.07
N GLU A 346 3.73 -10.50 -1.29
CA GLU A 346 4.53 -11.23 -2.26
C GLU A 346 5.95 -11.51 -1.75
N ILE A 347 6.59 -10.56 -1.06
CA ILE A 347 7.92 -10.75 -0.45
C ILE A 347 7.85 -11.71 0.74
N VAL A 348 6.81 -11.61 1.57
CA VAL A 348 6.61 -12.52 2.72
C VAL A 348 6.44 -13.96 2.23
N MET A 349 5.64 -14.15 1.18
CA MET A 349 5.39 -15.45 0.56
C MET A 349 6.60 -16.00 -0.19
N ASP A 350 7.35 -15.14 -0.89
CA ASP A 350 8.56 -15.52 -1.61
C ASP A 350 9.72 -14.54 -1.38
N GLN A 351 10.51 -14.81 -0.34
CA GLN A 351 11.73 -14.05 -0.03
C GLN A 351 12.80 -14.15 -1.14
N SER A 352 12.66 -15.05 -2.12
CA SER A 352 13.59 -15.11 -3.25
C SER A 352 13.55 -13.85 -4.12
N ARG A 353 12.46 -13.07 -4.04
CA ARG A 353 12.33 -11.74 -4.65
C ARG A 353 13.35 -10.73 -4.12
N LEU A 354 13.88 -10.94 -2.92
CA LEU A 354 14.94 -10.10 -2.33
C LEU A 354 16.34 -10.48 -2.83
N ARG A 355 16.49 -11.50 -3.69
CA ARG A 355 17.81 -11.91 -4.18
C ARG A 355 18.37 -10.89 -5.15
N ARG A 356 19.66 -10.61 -4.97
CA ARG A 356 20.42 -9.78 -5.89
C ARG A 356 20.69 -10.52 -7.21
N PRO A 357 20.48 -9.87 -8.38
CA PRO A 357 20.84 -10.47 -9.68
C PRO A 357 22.33 -10.83 -9.78
N ASP A 358 23.19 -10.01 -9.18
CA ASP A 358 24.65 -10.17 -9.18
C ASP A 358 25.18 -11.07 -8.05
N ALA A 359 24.34 -11.39 -7.06
CA ALA A 359 24.69 -12.25 -5.92
C ALA A 359 23.50 -13.12 -5.49
N PRO A 360 23.21 -14.25 -6.18
CA PRO A 360 21.97 -15.02 -5.99
C PRO A 360 21.76 -15.64 -4.60
N ARG A 361 22.81 -15.67 -3.77
CA ARG A 361 22.75 -16.15 -2.37
C ARG A 361 22.58 -15.04 -1.35
N ALA A 362 22.80 -13.78 -1.74
CA ALA A 362 22.65 -12.62 -0.88
C ALA A 362 21.26 -12.01 -1.07
N LEU A 363 20.58 -11.76 0.04
CA LEU A 363 19.33 -11.01 0.06
C LEU A 363 19.67 -9.52 0.21
N THR A 364 18.95 -8.66 -0.52
CA THR A 364 18.93 -7.22 -0.26
C THR A 364 17.68 -6.88 0.53
N THR A 365 17.86 -6.28 1.70
CA THR A 365 16.76 -5.80 2.56
C THR A 365 16.36 -4.36 2.25
N ALA A 366 16.98 -3.72 1.25
CA ALA A 366 16.62 -2.37 0.81
C ALA A 366 15.13 -2.23 0.42
N PRO A 367 14.50 -3.18 -0.31
CA PRO A 367 13.07 -3.11 -0.61
C PRO A 367 12.20 -3.08 0.65
N LEU A 368 12.53 -3.88 1.68
CA LEU A 368 11.76 -3.90 2.93
C LEU A 368 11.89 -2.58 3.71
N ARG A 369 13.07 -1.96 3.72
CA ARG A 369 13.27 -0.63 4.33
C ARG A 369 12.50 0.45 3.59
N ALA A 370 12.46 0.38 2.26
CA ALA A 370 11.65 1.28 1.44
C ALA A 370 10.17 1.10 1.77
N LEU A 371 9.64 -0.13 1.74
CA LEU A 371 8.25 -0.42 2.11
C LEU A 371 7.90 0.09 3.51
N ALA A 372 8.76 -0.14 4.51
CA ALA A 372 8.52 0.34 5.87
C ALA A 372 8.36 1.87 5.91
N ARG A 373 9.26 2.61 5.24
CA ARG A 373 9.18 4.08 5.13
C ARG A 373 7.93 4.51 4.38
N ASP A 374 7.64 3.90 3.24
CA ASP A 374 6.52 4.29 2.38
C ASP A 374 5.17 4.07 3.13
N PHE A 375 5.06 3.01 3.95
CA PHE A 375 3.94 2.83 4.86
C PHE A 375 3.88 3.89 5.97
N GLU A 376 5.01 4.27 6.58
CA GLU A 376 5.04 5.38 7.56
C GLU A 376 4.58 6.70 6.96
N GLU A 377 4.98 6.99 5.71
CA GLU A 377 4.54 8.18 4.97
C GLU A 377 3.04 8.17 4.67
N LEU A 378 2.43 7.00 4.51
CA LEU A 378 0.97 6.82 4.44
C LEU A 378 0.28 6.80 5.82
N GLY A 379 1.05 6.81 6.90
CA GLY A 379 0.56 6.69 8.28
C GLY A 379 0.19 5.26 8.71
N ASP A 380 0.48 4.24 7.90
CA ASP A 380 0.23 2.82 8.22
C ASP A 380 1.35 2.21 9.06
N HIS A 381 1.43 2.63 10.32
CA HIS A 381 2.48 2.17 11.24
C HIS A 381 2.42 0.66 11.50
N VAL A 382 1.26 0.03 11.30
CA VAL A 382 1.08 -1.42 11.48
C VAL A 382 1.75 -2.19 10.34
N GLN A 383 1.50 -1.80 9.08
CA GLN A 383 2.18 -2.41 7.93
C GLN A 383 3.67 -2.03 7.87
N ALA A 384 4.02 -0.80 8.27
CA ALA A 384 5.42 -0.40 8.43
C ALA A 384 6.16 -1.32 9.41
N LEU A 385 5.54 -1.60 10.56
CA LEU A 385 6.10 -2.52 11.56
C LEU A 385 6.23 -3.95 11.01
N ARG A 386 5.26 -4.42 10.23
CA ARG A 386 5.31 -5.74 9.58
C ARG A 386 6.51 -5.85 8.63
N ALA A 387 6.69 -4.88 7.74
CA ALA A 387 7.85 -4.80 6.84
C ALA A 387 9.16 -4.73 7.64
N GLN A 388 9.20 -3.92 8.70
CA GLN A 388 10.39 -3.72 9.52
C GLN A 388 10.79 -4.96 10.33
N ARG A 389 9.82 -5.76 10.80
CA ARG A 389 10.11 -7.04 11.48
C ARG A 389 10.77 -8.04 10.55
N LEU A 390 10.28 -8.15 9.32
CA LEU A 390 10.90 -9.00 8.31
C LEU A 390 12.31 -8.47 7.96
N ASN A 391 12.46 -7.16 7.80
CA ASN A 391 13.76 -6.53 7.60
C ASN A 391 14.76 -6.90 8.71
N ALA A 392 14.39 -6.70 9.98
CA ALA A 392 15.24 -6.99 11.14
C ALA A 392 15.61 -8.48 11.23
N ALA A 393 14.68 -9.38 10.94
CA ALA A 393 14.93 -10.83 10.96
C ALA A 393 15.94 -11.30 9.90
N LEU A 394 16.12 -10.54 8.82
CA LEU A 394 17.01 -10.88 7.71
C LEU A 394 18.40 -10.23 7.81
N GLN A 395 18.67 -9.40 8.84
CA GLN A 395 19.96 -8.73 8.97
C GLN A 395 21.05 -9.66 9.53
N GLU A 396 22.17 -9.74 8.82
CA GLU A 396 23.31 -10.58 9.19
C GLU A 396 24.43 -9.81 9.91
N GLU A 397 24.67 -8.55 9.56
CA GLU A 397 25.68 -7.70 10.21
C GLU A 397 25.17 -7.11 11.53
N ALA A 398 26.03 -6.99 12.54
CA ALA A 398 25.65 -6.49 13.86
C ALA A 398 25.17 -5.04 13.82
N TRP A 399 25.84 -4.19 13.03
CA TRP A 399 25.40 -2.81 12.80
C TRP A 399 23.98 -2.75 12.23
N ASP A 400 23.71 -3.52 11.17
CA ASP A 400 22.41 -3.52 10.51
C ASP A 400 21.31 -4.11 11.39
N ARG A 401 21.60 -5.15 12.19
CA ARG A 401 20.68 -5.67 13.21
C ARG A 401 20.32 -4.62 14.25
N VAL A 402 21.30 -3.92 14.81
CA VAL A 402 21.06 -2.86 15.80
C VAL A 402 20.23 -1.74 15.17
N SER A 403 20.55 -1.33 13.95
CA SER A 403 19.81 -0.29 13.23
C SER A 403 18.37 -0.72 12.99
N ALA A 404 18.15 -1.95 12.51
CA ALA A 404 16.83 -2.47 12.25
C ALA A 404 15.99 -2.66 13.54
N HIS A 405 16.60 -3.13 14.63
CA HIS A 405 15.90 -3.23 15.92
C HIS A 405 15.57 -1.87 16.52
N LEU A 406 16.39 -0.85 16.28
CA LEU A 406 16.09 0.52 16.73
C LEU A 406 14.83 1.05 16.03
N ASP A 407 14.75 0.92 14.71
CA ASP A 407 13.56 1.30 13.93
C ASP A 407 12.34 0.43 14.30
N GLN A 408 12.53 -0.87 14.55
CA GLN A 408 11.46 -1.75 15.00
C GLN A 408 10.91 -1.32 16.36
N ALA A 409 11.75 -1.02 17.35
CA ALA A 409 11.31 -0.58 18.68
C ALA A 409 10.55 0.75 18.60
N ARG A 410 11.01 1.68 17.75
CA ARG A 410 10.31 2.95 17.46
C ARG A 410 8.91 2.69 16.93
N LEU A 411 8.78 1.80 15.95
CA LEU A 411 7.48 1.44 15.36
C LEU A 411 6.59 0.71 16.36
N GLU A 412 7.11 -0.25 17.12
CA GLU A 412 6.39 -0.95 18.19
C GLU A 412 5.84 0.03 19.23
N ARG A 413 6.63 1.04 19.62
CA ARG A 413 6.16 2.13 20.48
C ARG A 413 5.05 2.94 19.83
N SER A 414 5.19 3.29 18.55
CA SER A 414 4.20 4.10 17.82
C SER A 414 2.82 3.42 17.70
N VAL A 415 2.79 2.08 17.60
CA VAL A 415 1.55 1.29 17.56
C VAL A 415 1.07 0.84 18.95
N GLY A 416 1.72 1.29 20.02
CA GLY A 416 1.36 0.95 21.40
C GLY A 416 1.77 -0.45 21.89
N GLN A 417 2.62 -1.17 21.15
CA GLN A 417 3.17 -2.46 21.54
C GLN A 417 4.38 -2.30 22.47
N LEU A 418 4.18 -1.59 23.60
CA LEU A 418 5.28 -1.23 24.52
C LEU A 418 6.06 -2.44 25.07
N PRO A 419 5.41 -3.56 25.48
CA PRO A 419 6.15 -4.73 25.96
C PRO A 419 7.03 -5.38 24.88
N GLN A 420 6.61 -5.32 23.61
CA GLN A 420 7.40 -5.79 22.47
C GLN A 420 8.61 -4.86 22.28
N ALA A 421 8.39 -3.54 22.29
CA ALA A 421 9.46 -2.55 22.15
C ALA A 421 10.56 -2.72 23.21
N VAL A 422 10.19 -3.02 24.46
CA VAL A 422 11.17 -3.30 25.54
C VAL A 422 12.04 -4.51 25.20
N ARG A 423 11.43 -5.62 24.78
CA ARG A 423 12.15 -6.83 24.38
C ARG A 423 13.06 -6.59 23.17
N THR A 424 12.61 -5.79 22.21
CA THR A 424 13.41 -5.41 21.05
C THR A 424 14.64 -4.60 21.47
N LEU A 425 14.50 -3.64 22.39
CA LEU A 425 15.64 -2.89 22.94
C LEU A 425 16.56 -3.74 23.85
N GLU A 426 16.05 -4.79 24.50
CA GLU A 426 16.88 -5.80 25.16
C GLU A 426 17.75 -6.56 24.15
N ALA A 427 17.15 -7.10 23.08
CA ALA A 427 17.89 -7.81 22.03
C ALA A 427 18.93 -6.92 21.33
N LEU A 428 18.62 -5.64 21.14
CA LEU A 428 19.56 -4.64 20.65
C LEU A 428 20.77 -4.50 21.56
N ARG A 429 20.56 -4.36 22.88
CA ARG A 429 21.64 -4.25 23.87
C ARG A 429 22.49 -5.52 23.94
N ASP A 430 21.88 -6.69 23.83
CA ASP A 430 22.60 -7.97 23.77
C ASP A 430 23.52 -8.03 22.54
N THR A 431 23.07 -7.51 21.40
CA THR A 431 23.88 -7.40 20.18
C THR A 431 25.07 -6.46 20.39
N LEU A 432 24.85 -5.29 21.03
CA LEU A 432 25.93 -4.36 21.37
C LEU A 432 26.98 -4.98 22.32
N ALA A 433 26.53 -5.74 23.31
CA ALA A 433 27.42 -6.35 24.32
C ALA A 433 28.27 -7.50 23.76
N THR A 434 27.73 -8.25 22.80
CA THR A 434 28.38 -9.44 22.24
C THR A 434 29.21 -9.15 20.98
N GLY A 435 29.04 -7.97 20.36
CA GLY A 435 29.64 -7.67 19.06
C GLY A 435 28.95 -8.39 17.89
N GLY A 436 27.74 -8.93 18.12
CA GLY A 436 27.04 -9.79 17.17
C GLY A 436 27.39 -11.27 17.27
N ALA A 437 26.80 -12.08 16.37
CA ALA A 437 27.00 -13.54 16.36
C ALA A 437 28.31 -13.97 15.69
N ASP A 438 28.95 -13.10 14.90
CA ASP A 438 30.20 -13.39 14.18
C ASP A 438 31.41 -12.84 14.95
N PRO A 439 32.33 -13.70 15.43
CA PRO A 439 33.54 -13.27 16.15
C PRO A 439 34.49 -12.35 15.35
N GLY A 440 34.25 -12.12 14.05
CA GLY A 440 35.01 -11.20 13.20
C GLY A 440 34.31 -9.88 12.87
N ASP A 441 33.11 -9.63 13.37
CA ASP A 441 32.34 -8.42 13.08
C ASP A 441 32.79 -7.24 13.96
N ASP A 442 33.63 -6.37 13.39
CA ASP A 442 34.10 -5.13 14.02
C ASP A 442 33.19 -3.92 13.72
N SER A 443 32.03 -4.10 13.08
CA SER A 443 31.16 -3.00 12.61
C SER A 443 30.67 -2.08 13.73
N LEU A 444 30.52 -2.61 14.94
CA LEU A 444 30.08 -1.87 16.12
C LEU A 444 31.21 -1.16 16.87
N ARG A 445 32.49 -1.32 16.50
CA ARG A 445 33.64 -0.89 17.31
C ARG A 445 33.63 0.58 17.78
N ASP A 446 33.01 1.48 17.01
CA ASP A 446 32.94 2.92 17.31
C ASP A 446 31.50 3.43 17.49
N TRP A 447 30.51 2.57 17.78
CA TRP A 447 29.08 2.96 17.88
C TRP A 447 28.83 4.10 18.90
N GLN A 448 29.64 4.17 19.95
CA GLN A 448 29.61 5.20 21.02
C GLN A 448 30.09 6.59 20.56
N ARG A 449 30.84 6.67 19.46
CA ARG A 449 31.47 7.89 18.94
C ARG A 449 30.72 8.53 17.77
N VAL A 450 29.81 7.78 17.17
CA VAL A 450 28.98 8.22 16.04
C VAL A 450 27.58 8.60 16.54
N TYR A 451 26.80 9.28 15.70
CA TYR A 451 25.40 9.63 15.99
C TYR A 451 24.51 8.43 16.31
N PHE A 452 24.95 7.22 15.99
CA PHE A 452 24.21 5.98 16.24
C PHE A 452 23.95 5.73 17.74
N GLY A 453 24.95 5.87 18.61
CA GLY A 453 24.76 5.74 20.06
C GLY A 453 23.77 6.76 20.65
N ARG A 454 23.69 7.95 20.05
CA ARG A 454 22.70 8.96 20.40
C ARG A 454 21.28 8.46 20.10
N PHE A 455 21.02 7.95 18.89
CA PHE A 455 19.68 7.46 18.53
C PHE A 455 19.23 6.28 19.40
N ILE A 456 20.16 5.38 19.75
CA ILE A 456 19.89 4.27 20.66
C ILE A 456 19.44 4.80 22.03
N ALA A 457 20.19 5.74 22.62
CA ALA A 457 19.84 6.33 23.91
C ALA A 457 18.50 7.07 23.85
N GLU A 458 18.26 7.88 22.81
CA GLU A 458 17.00 8.60 22.64
C GLU A 458 15.78 7.67 22.62
N GLU A 459 15.84 6.55 21.91
CA GLU A 459 14.70 5.63 21.85
C GLU A 459 14.45 4.92 23.20
N HIS A 460 15.50 4.61 23.96
CA HIS A 460 15.34 4.08 25.33
C HIS A 460 14.61 5.08 26.23
N TYR A 461 15.00 6.36 26.21
CA TYR A 461 14.31 7.40 26.99
C TYR A 461 12.86 7.62 26.52
N ARG A 462 12.61 7.67 25.19
CA ARG A 462 11.24 7.82 24.66
C ARG A 462 10.33 6.65 25.04
N LEU A 463 10.85 5.42 25.05
CA LEU A 463 10.07 4.27 25.50
C LEU A 463 9.87 4.27 27.02
N SER A 464 10.84 4.71 27.82
CA SER A 464 10.66 4.91 29.26
C SER A 464 9.54 5.92 29.58
N LEU A 465 9.49 7.03 28.84
CA LEU A 465 8.38 7.99 28.94
C LEU A 465 7.04 7.35 28.59
N ALA A 466 6.97 6.63 27.47
CA ALA A 466 5.73 5.97 27.04
C ALA A 466 5.25 4.92 28.07
N LEU A 467 6.16 4.18 28.70
CA LEU A 467 5.83 3.24 29.78
C LEU A 467 5.32 3.97 31.03
N ALA A 468 5.94 5.09 31.41
CA ALA A 468 5.49 5.92 32.52
C ALA A 468 4.08 6.48 32.28
N ASP A 469 3.81 6.96 31.07
CA ASP A 469 2.49 7.48 30.68
C ASP A 469 1.42 6.39 30.56
N ALA A 470 1.83 5.14 30.30
CA ALA A 470 0.97 3.97 30.31
C ALA A 470 0.77 3.35 31.71
N ASP A 471 1.25 4.01 32.78
CA ASP A 471 1.16 3.53 34.18
C ASP A 471 1.89 2.19 34.41
N LEU A 472 3.05 2.02 33.78
CA LEU A 472 3.96 0.88 33.93
C LEU A 472 5.29 1.30 34.59
N PRO A 473 5.28 1.69 35.88
CA PRO A 473 6.40 2.37 36.53
C PRO A 473 7.63 1.47 36.79
N GLU A 474 7.44 0.16 36.99
CA GLU A 474 8.56 -0.77 37.20
C GLU A 474 9.37 -0.95 35.92
N GLU A 475 8.68 -1.18 34.80
CA GLU A 475 9.25 -1.30 33.47
C GLU A 475 9.91 0.01 33.03
N ALA A 476 9.25 1.15 33.28
CA ALA A 476 9.80 2.48 32.98
C ALA A 476 11.12 2.74 33.72
N ARG A 477 11.20 2.38 35.01
CA ARG A 477 12.43 2.50 35.83
C ARG A 477 13.54 1.58 35.36
N ALA A 478 13.22 0.33 35.05
CA ALA A 478 14.20 -0.63 34.55
C ALA A 478 14.82 -0.16 33.23
N LEU A 479 13.98 0.34 32.32
CA LEU A 479 14.43 0.86 31.03
C LEU A 479 15.19 2.19 31.17
N LEU A 480 14.79 3.07 32.09
CA LEU A 480 15.49 4.31 32.37
C LEU A 480 16.93 4.04 32.86
N ALA A 481 17.09 3.08 33.78
CA ALA A 481 18.42 2.67 34.25
C ALA A 481 19.31 2.14 33.12
N ALA A 482 18.72 1.45 32.13
CA ALA A 482 19.44 1.02 30.94
C ALA A 482 19.81 2.19 30.02
N ALA A 483 18.90 3.16 29.84
CA ALA A 483 19.16 4.37 29.07
C ALA A 483 20.34 5.17 29.66
N ASP A 484 20.38 5.32 30.99
CA ASP A 484 21.45 6.01 31.69
C ASP A 484 22.80 5.30 31.58
N ALA A 485 22.79 3.96 31.58
CA ALA A 485 24.00 3.17 31.35
C ALA A 485 24.57 3.43 29.94
N ILE A 486 23.71 3.44 28.90
CA ILE A 486 24.09 3.76 27.53
C ILE A 486 24.62 5.20 27.44
N LEU A 487 23.92 6.17 28.03
CA LEU A 487 24.33 7.57 28.03
C LEU A 487 25.72 7.75 28.67
N GLY A 488 26.03 6.98 29.71
CA GLY A 488 27.35 6.98 30.37
C GLY A 488 28.50 6.48 29.50
N GLU A 489 28.23 5.73 28.44
CA GLU A 489 29.22 5.23 27.49
C GLU A 489 29.44 6.16 26.28
N LEU A 490 28.52 7.11 26.05
CA LEU A 490 28.58 7.99 24.89
C LEU A 490 29.69 9.04 25.00
N SER A 491 30.26 9.42 23.85
CA SER A 491 31.12 10.60 23.76
C SER A 491 30.37 11.89 24.14
N GLU A 492 31.07 12.92 24.59
CA GLU A 492 30.45 14.19 25.03
C GLU A 492 29.57 14.82 23.93
N ASN A 493 30.01 14.77 22.67
CA ASN A 493 29.26 15.27 21.53
C ASN A 493 27.97 14.49 21.28
N ALA A 494 28.00 13.17 21.41
CA ALA A 494 26.82 12.32 21.25
C ALA A 494 25.84 12.48 22.42
N ALA A 495 26.35 12.61 23.65
CA ALA A 495 25.55 12.77 24.86
C ALA A 495 24.82 14.11 24.92
N HIS A 496 25.39 15.20 24.38
CA HIS A 496 24.81 16.54 24.48
C HIS A 496 23.36 16.61 23.96
N GLY A 497 23.06 15.89 22.87
CA GLY A 497 21.72 15.89 22.27
C GLY A 497 20.66 15.07 23.01
N VAL A 498 21.04 14.29 24.04
CA VAL A 498 20.13 13.37 24.76
C VAL A 498 19.86 13.84 26.19
N ARG A 499 20.73 14.66 26.80
CA ARG A 499 20.63 15.05 28.22
C ARG A 499 19.31 15.71 28.60
N GLU A 500 18.77 16.57 27.74
CA GLU A 500 17.47 17.22 28.00
C GLU A 500 16.33 16.18 28.11
N LEU A 501 16.30 15.23 27.18
CA LEU A 501 15.34 14.13 27.19
C LEU A 501 15.53 13.21 28.40
N ALA A 502 16.78 12.98 28.81
CA ALA A 502 17.09 12.19 30.00
C ALA A 502 16.54 12.84 31.29
N ASP A 503 16.74 14.16 31.45
CA ASP A 503 16.25 14.91 32.60
C ASP A 503 14.71 14.93 32.64
N GLU A 504 14.05 15.14 31.49
CA GLU A 504 12.58 15.07 31.36
C GLU A 504 12.04 13.68 31.74
N THR A 505 12.67 12.63 31.19
CA THR A 505 12.26 11.25 31.45
C THR A 505 12.42 10.89 32.93
N ALA A 506 13.54 11.26 33.56
CA ALA A 506 13.78 11.01 34.97
C ALA A 506 12.76 11.72 35.87
N ALA A 507 12.40 12.97 35.54
CA ALA A 507 11.36 13.69 36.26
C ALA A 507 10.00 12.97 36.14
N ARG A 508 9.61 12.59 34.93
CA ARG A 508 8.32 11.93 34.68
C ARG A 508 8.21 10.58 35.38
N VAL A 509 9.24 9.74 35.30
CA VAL A 509 9.28 8.43 35.96
C VAL A 509 9.21 8.57 37.49
N ALA A 510 9.80 9.63 38.05
CA ALA A 510 9.73 9.92 39.48
C ALA A 510 8.34 10.41 39.94
N GLU A 511 7.53 11.01 39.07
CA GLU A 511 6.17 11.44 39.38
C GLU A 511 5.17 10.27 39.47
N VAL A 512 5.38 9.23 38.65
CA VAL A 512 4.48 8.06 38.57
C VAL A 512 4.94 6.88 39.45
N SER A 513 6.10 7.00 40.10
CA SER A 513 6.62 6.05 41.10
C SER A 513 6.18 6.42 42.50
#